data_AF-A0A7S2G9J1-F1
#
_entry.id   AF-A0A7S2G9J1-F1
#
_cell.length_a   1.000
_cell.length_b   1.000
_cell.length_c   1.000
_cell.angle_alpha   90.00
_cell.angle_beta   90.00
_cell.angle_gamma   90.00
#
_symmetry.space_group_name_H-M   'P 1'
#
loop_
_entity.id
_entity.type
_entity.pdbx_description
1 polymer ?
#
loop_
_entity_poly.entity_id
_entity_poly.type
_entity_poly.pdbx_seq_one_letter_code
_entity_poly.pdbx_strand_id
1 'polypeptide(L)'
;FTSNIDGMFESAGFPQDKVVTCHGDMHHLQCTSDHRRCPGLREDRADEVWSAECIPSGLGDQVDAASLRLKDVAILEEAHFRCPRCGSLARPNIWFCHDKNYVPRGSSFDLRD
;
A
#
# COMPACT_ATOMS: atom_id res chain seq x y z
N PHE A 1 16.41 2.97 9.77
CA PHE A 1 15.75 3.72 8.68
C PHE A 1 16.15 3.09 7.36
N THR A 2 15.21 2.97 6.43
CA THR A 2 15.45 2.52 5.05
C THR A 2 14.57 3.31 4.09
N SER A 3 15.11 3.64 2.92
CA SER A 3 14.37 4.18 1.77
C SER A 3 13.85 3.09 0.83
N ASN A 4 14.27 1.84 1.05
CA ASN A 4 13.72 0.69 0.32
C ASN A 4 12.28 0.44 0.74
N ILE A 5 11.52 -0.15 -0.18
CA ILE A 5 10.08 -0.44 -0.05
C ILE A 5 9.79 -1.94 -0.11
N ASP A 6 10.82 -2.78 -0.13
CA ASP A 6 10.79 -4.22 -0.43
C ASP A 6 10.43 -5.11 0.76
N GLY A 7 10.52 -4.61 2.00
CA GLY A 7 10.26 -5.38 3.22
C GLY A 7 11.34 -6.41 3.58
N MET A 8 12.57 -6.26 3.04
CA MET A 8 13.64 -7.25 3.26
C MET A 8 14.20 -7.27 4.68
N PHE A 9 14.13 -6.16 5.42
CA PHE A 9 14.57 -6.12 6.82
C PHE A 9 13.65 -6.96 7.70
N GLU A 10 12.34 -6.79 7.55
CA GLU A 10 11.32 -7.58 8.23
C GLU A 10 11.44 -9.06 7.87
N SER A 11 11.63 -9.36 6.57
CA SER A 11 11.83 -10.73 6.08
C SER A 11 13.09 -11.39 6.65
N ALA A 12 14.14 -10.62 6.91
CA ALA A 12 15.37 -11.07 7.54
C ALA A 12 15.28 -11.18 9.08
N GLY A 13 14.13 -10.84 9.67
CA GLY A 13 13.87 -10.96 11.11
C GLY A 13 14.29 -9.75 11.94
N PHE A 14 14.50 -8.59 11.33
CA PHE A 14 14.74 -7.36 12.09
C PHE A 14 13.46 -6.96 12.86
N PRO A 15 13.58 -6.48 14.12
CA PRO A 15 12.43 -6.01 14.87
C PRO A 15 11.75 -4.83 14.16
N GLN A 16 10.43 -4.90 13.99
CA GLN A 16 9.66 -3.88 13.26
C GLN A 16 9.72 -2.50 13.93
N ASP A 17 9.86 -2.45 15.25
CA ASP A 17 10.05 -1.21 16.03
C ASP A 17 11.45 -0.58 15.83
N LYS A 18 12.36 -1.25 15.12
CA LYS A 18 13.70 -0.78 14.77
C LYS A 18 13.87 -0.48 13.29
N VAL A 19 12.85 -0.72 12.47
CA VAL A 19 12.87 -0.43 11.03
C VAL A 19 11.89 0.71 10.76
N VAL A 20 12.40 1.79 10.16
CA VAL A 20 11.58 2.93 9.71
C VAL A 20 11.60 2.91 8.18
N THR A 21 10.48 2.55 7.57
CA THR A 21 10.25 2.56 6.12
C THR A 21 9.81 3.95 5.70
N CYS A 22 10.79 4.82 5.40
CA CYS A 22 10.49 6.24 5.23
C CYS A 22 9.64 6.51 4.01
N HIS A 23 9.73 5.69 2.96
CA HIS A 23 8.92 5.81 1.75
C HIS A 23 7.67 4.92 1.78
N GLY A 24 7.38 4.29 2.91
CA GLY A 24 6.36 3.25 3.00
C GLY A 24 6.87 1.92 2.43
N ASP A 25 5.96 1.05 2.00
CA ASP A 25 6.30 -0.30 1.54
C ASP A 25 5.30 -0.85 0.51
N MET A 26 5.69 -1.91 -0.20
CA MET A 26 4.84 -2.59 -1.19
C MET A 26 3.88 -3.63 -0.57
N HIS A 27 4.02 -3.93 0.72
CA HIS A 27 3.24 -4.95 1.43
C HIS A 27 1.95 -4.40 2.04
N HIS A 28 1.77 -3.08 1.98
CA HIS A 28 0.57 -2.40 2.42
C HIS A 28 -0.07 -1.61 1.29
N LEU A 29 -1.38 -1.49 1.36
CA LEU A 29 -2.23 -0.77 0.43
C LEU A 29 -2.83 0.45 1.11
N GLN A 30 -3.13 1.48 0.31
CA GLN A 30 -3.88 2.65 0.71
C GLN A 30 -4.86 3.05 -0.40
N CYS A 31 -5.83 3.90 -0.06
CA CYS A 31 -6.76 4.44 -1.04
C CYS A 31 -6.05 5.43 -1.98
N THR A 32 -6.44 5.44 -3.26
CA THR A 32 -6.04 6.48 -4.23
C THR A 32 -6.83 7.78 -4.06
N SER A 33 -8.04 7.70 -3.50
CA SER A 33 -8.85 8.89 -3.20
C SER A 33 -8.26 9.66 -2.04
N ASP A 34 -8.28 10.99 -2.16
CA ASP A 34 -7.88 11.93 -1.11
C ASP A 34 -8.60 11.61 0.22
N HIS A 35 -7.86 11.63 1.32
CA HIS A 35 -8.39 11.40 2.66
C HIS A 35 -9.61 12.26 3.05
N ARG A 36 -9.79 13.45 2.46
CA ARG A 36 -11.03 14.23 2.67
C ARG A 36 -12.26 13.55 2.08
N ARG A 37 -12.09 12.79 1.00
CA ARG A 37 -13.15 12.01 0.33
C ARG A 37 -13.26 10.59 0.86
N CYS A 38 -12.18 10.05 1.41
CA CYS A 38 -12.15 8.74 2.03
C CYS A 38 -11.44 8.84 3.40
N PRO A 39 -12.10 9.43 4.41
CA PRO A 39 -11.52 9.51 5.74
C PRO A 39 -11.41 8.12 6.34
N GLY A 40 -10.35 7.88 7.13
CA GLY A 40 -10.28 6.76 8.04
C GLY A 40 -11.46 6.78 9.01
N LEU A 41 -11.86 5.58 9.43
CA LEU A 41 -12.87 5.39 10.45
C LEU A 41 -12.30 5.57 11.85
N ARG A 42 -10.97 5.46 12.00
CA ARG A 42 -10.27 5.61 13.27
C ARG A 42 -9.58 6.96 13.35
N GLU A 43 -9.54 7.51 14.56
CA GLU A 43 -8.84 8.76 14.86
C GLU A 43 -7.33 8.64 14.64
N ASP A 44 -6.74 7.48 14.96
CA ASP A 44 -5.33 7.16 14.72
C ASP A 44 -4.99 6.89 13.24
N ARG A 45 -6.01 6.89 12.36
CA ARG A 45 -5.90 6.64 10.91
C ARG A 45 -5.24 5.30 10.57
N ALA A 46 -5.12 4.38 11.53
CA ALA A 46 -4.45 3.10 11.33
C ALA A 46 -5.21 2.21 10.34
N ASP A 47 -6.51 2.43 10.16
CA ASP A 47 -7.33 1.73 9.17
C ASP A 47 -7.17 2.28 7.75
N GLU A 48 -6.53 3.43 7.57
CA GLU A 48 -6.36 4.01 6.23
C GLU A 48 -5.39 3.23 5.35
N VAL A 49 -4.55 2.40 5.97
CA VAL A 49 -3.57 1.50 5.36
C VAL A 49 -3.90 0.05 5.76
N TRP A 50 -3.82 -0.90 4.82
CA TRP A 50 -4.15 -2.31 5.08
C TRP A 50 -3.19 -3.27 4.38
N SER A 51 -3.17 -4.53 4.79
CA SER A 51 -2.26 -5.54 4.22
C SER A 51 -2.57 -5.83 2.74
N ALA A 52 -1.52 -5.93 1.91
CA ALA A 52 -1.61 -6.37 0.52
C ALA A 52 -1.86 -7.88 0.38
N GLU A 53 -1.80 -8.66 1.48
CA GLU A 53 -2.14 -10.09 1.49
C GLU A 53 -3.61 -10.37 1.10
N CYS A 54 -4.46 -9.35 1.08
CA CYS A 54 -5.81 -9.48 0.53
C CYS A 54 -5.83 -9.72 -0.99
N ILE A 55 -4.73 -9.41 -1.70
CA ILE A 55 -4.58 -9.66 -3.13
C ILE A 55 -4.20 -11.15 -3.31
N PRO A 56 -4.92 -11.92 -4.13
CA PRO A 56 -4.62 -13.32 -4.35
C PRO A 56 -3.26 -13.50 -5.05
N SER A 57 -2.54 -14.54 -4.67
CA SER A 57 -1.35 -14.98 -5.40
C SER A 57 -1.72 -15.59 -6.76
N GLY A 58 -0.74 -15.74 -7.66
CA GLY A 58 -0.97 -16.33 -8.99
C GLY A 58 -1.49 -15.36 -10.06
N LEU A 59 -1.72 -14.09 -9.73
CA LEU A 59 -2.09 -13.05 -10.72
C LEU A 59 -1.04 -12.84 -11.82
N GLY A 60 0.22 -13.22 -11.59
CA GLY A 60 1.27 -13.17 -12.60
C GLY A 60 0.92 -13.97 -13.87
N ASP A 61 0.20 -15.09 -13.71
CA ASP A 61 -0.24 -15.92 -14.84
C ASP A 61 -1.32 -15.25 -15.69
N GLN A 62 -1.99 -14.25 -15.12
CA GLN A 62 -3.00 -13.44 -15.79
C GLN A 62 -2.39 -12.26 -16.55
N VAL A 63 -1.08 -12.01 -16.44
CA VAL A 63 -0.41 -10.94 -17.18
C VAL A 63 0.04 -11.48 -18.55
N ASP A 64 -0.33 -10.76 -19.60
CA ASP A 64 0.23 -10.95 -20.94
C ASP A 64 1.62 -10.32 -21.01
N ALA A 65 2.65 -11.16 -21.23
CA ALA A 65 4.04 -10.72 -21.19
C ALA A 65 4.42 -9.77 -22.35
N ALA A 66 3.70 -9.81 -23.47
CA ALA A 66 4.00 -8.96 -24.63
C ALA A 66 3.46 -7.53 -24.45
N SER A 67 2.28 -7.39 -23.84
CA SER A 67 1.59 -6.11 -23.66
C SER A 67 1.72 -5.53 -22.25
N LEU A 68 2.19 -6.31 -21.28
CA LEU A 68 2.22 -5.96 -19.86
C LEU A 68 0.84 -5.60 -19.30
N ARG A 69 -0.22 -6.22 -19.84
CA ARG A 69 -1.61 -6.03 -19.42
C ARG A 69 -2.18 -7.31 -18.83
N LEU A 70 -3.22 -7.20 -18.03
CA LEU A 70 -4.02 -8.38 -17.67
C LEU A 70 -4.74 -8.93 -18.90
N LYS A 71 -4.75 -10.24 -19.05
CA LYS A 71 -5.47 -11.00 -20.09
C LYS A 71 -6.98 -10.78 -19.97
N ASP A 72 -7.47 -10.77 -18.74
CA ASP A 72 -8.84 -10.38 -18.40
C ASP A 72 -8.83 -9.13 -17.52
N VAL A 73 -9.37 -8.03 -18.04
CA VAL A 73 -9.45 -6.76 -17.32
C VAL A 73 -10.53 -6.76 -16.24
N ALA A 74 -11.49 -7.70 -16.28
CA ALA A 74 -12.55 -7.81 -15.27
C ALA A 74 -12.00 -8.13 -13.88
N ILE A 75 -10.80 -8.74 -13.80
CA ILE A 75 -10.07 -8.99 -12.56
C ILE A 75 -9.84 -7.69 -11.77
N LEU A 76 -9.66 -6.55 -12.45
CA LEU A 76 -9.46 -5.24 -11.79
C LEU A 76 -10.70 -4.72 -11.08
N GLU A 77 -11.88 -5.29 -11.35
CA GLU A 77 -13.13 -4.94 -10.68
C GLU A 77 -13.32 -5.68 -9.35
N GLU A 78 -12.46 -6.66 -9.04
CA GLU A 78 -12.52 -7.40 -7.80
C GLU A 78 -12.24 -6.53 -6.56
N ALA A 79 -12.85 -6.90 -5.45
CA ALA A 79 -12.83 -6.12 -4.21
C ALA A 79 -11.41 -5.90 -3.64
N HIS A 80 -10.46 -6.80 -3.91
CA HIS A 80 -9.09 -6.69 -3.41
C HIS A 80 -8.28 -5.54 -4.04
N PHE A 81 -8.69 -5.03 -5.21
CA PHE A 81 -8.13 -3.81 -5.80
C PHE A 81 -8.89 -2.54 -5.41
N ARG A 82 -9.86 -2.64 -4.50
CA ARG A 82 -10.74 -1.54 -4.11
C ARG A 82 -10.55 -1.19 -2.65
N CYS A 83 -10.70 0.08 -2.33
CA CYS A 83 -10.72 0.57 -0.96
C CYS A 83 -11.98 0.03 -0.28
N PRO A 84 -11.86 -0.67 0.87
CA PRO A 84 -13.02 -1.25 1.56
C PRO A 84 -13.99 -0.19 2.11
N ARG A 85 -13.57 1.09 2.17
CA ARG A 85 -14.38 2.19 2.69
C ARG A 85 -15.19 2.91 1.62
N CYS A 86 -14.58 3.23 0.48
CA CYS A 86 -15.19 4.09 -0.55
C CYS A 86 -15.27 3.45 -1.94
N GLY A 87 -14.75 2.24 -2.13
CA GLY A 87 -14.73 1.54 -3.42
C GLY A 87 -13.82 2.16 -4.49
N SER A 88 -13.04 3.21 -4.18
CA SER A 88 -12.02 3.73 -5.09
C SER A 88 -10.85 2.76 -5.23
N LEU A 89 -9.99 2.94 -6.24
CA LEU A 89 -8.86 2.05 -6.46
C LEU A 89 -7.88 2.06 -5.28
N ALA A 90 -7.36 0.89 -4.92
CA ALA A 90 -6.26 0.72 -3.97
C ALA A 90 -4.91 0.90 -4.70
N ARG A 91 -3.91 1.39 -3.98
CA ARG A 91 -2.52 1.46 -4.46
C ARG A 91 -1.57 1.00 -3.36
N PRO A 92 -0.36 0.54 -3.69
CA PRO A 92 0.69 0.34 -2.69
C PRO A 92 0.93 1.62 -1.87
N ASN A 93 1.21 1.46 -0.58
CA ASN A 93 1.50 2.54 0.36
C ASN A 93 2.94 3.01 0.17
N ILE A 94 3.21 3.62 -0.98
CA ILE A 94 4.52 4.16 -1.35
C ILE A 94 4.42 5.68 -1.53
N TRP A 95 5.32 6.40 -0.88
CA TRP A 95 5.42 7.86 -0.98
C TRP A 95 6.21 8.27 -2.23
N PHE A 96 5.55 8.98 -3.15
CA PHE A 96 6.17 9.48 -4.39
C PHE A 96 6.57 10.96 -4.32
N CYS A 97 7.30 11.37 -3.27
CA CYS A 97 7.90 12.70 -3.03
C CYS A 97 6.94 13.93 -3.01
N HIS A 98 5.87 13.94 -3.81
CA HIS A 98 4.85 14.99 -3.93
C HIS A 98 3.44 14.46 -3.65
N ASP A 99 3.38 13.25 -3.09
CA ASP A 99 2.13 12.59 -2.80
C ASP A 99 1.50 13.14 -1.51
N LYS A 100 0.52 14.03 -1.71
CA LYS A 100 -0.23 14.67 -0.62
C LYS A 100 -1.23 13.73 0.05
N ASN A 101 -1.48 12.56 -0.53
CA ASN A 101 -2.41 11.56 0.00
C ASN A 101 -1.67 10.37 0.62
N TYR A 102 -0.36 10.48 0.83
CA TYR A 102 0.39 9.44 1.49
C TYR A 102 0.01 9.35 2.97
N VAL A 103 -0.32 8.14 3.41
CA VAL A 103 -0.64 7.86 4.81
C VAL A 103 0.57 7.16 5.44
N PRO A 104 1.25 7.77 6.40
CA PRO A 104 2.42 7.17 7.04
C PRO A 104 2.05 6.00 7.94
N ARG A 105 2.93 5.00 8.04
CA ARG A 105 2.82 3.94 9.04
C ARG A 105 3.62 4.29 10.30
N GLY A 106 2.97 4.26 11.46
CA GLY A 106 3.60 4.51 12.77
C GLY A 106 4.23 5.90 12.90
N SER A 107 5.26 6.02 13.74
CA SER A 107 6.03 7.27 13.96
C SER A 107 7.02 7.60 12.83
N SER A 108 6.88 6.97 11.66
CA SER A 108 7.80 7.17 10.52
C SER A 108 7.83 8.61 10.01
N PHE A 109 6.83 9.44 10.35
CA PHE A 109 6.84 10.87 10.08
C PHE A 109 7.58 11.68 11.14
N ASP A 110 7.44 11.33 12.42
CA ASP A 110 8.08 12.04 13.55
C ASP A 110 9.61 11.79 13.63
N LEU A 111 10.11 10.79 12.91
CA LEU A 111 11.51 10.38 12.86
C LEU A 111 12.22 10.83 11.56
N ARG A 112 11.59 11.71 10.76
CA ARG A 112 12.18 12.27 9.53
C ARG A 112 13.07 13.50 9.77
N ASP A 113 13.15 13.98 11.02
CA ASP A 113 13.99 15.11 11.43
C ASP A 113 15.37 14.66 11.94
#